data_AF-W7CYY1-F1
#
_entry.id   AF-W7CYY1-F1
#
_cell.length_a   1.000
_cell.length_b   1.000
_cell.length_c   1.000
_cell.angle_alpha   90.00
_cell.angle_beta   90.00
_cell.angle_gamma   90.00
#
_symmetry.space_group_name_H-M   'P 1'
#
loop_
_entity.id
_entity.type
_entity.pdbx_description
1 polymer ?
#
loop_
_entity_poly.entity_id
_entity_poly.type
_entity_poly.pdbx_seq_one_letter_code
_entity_poly.pdbx_strand_id
1 'polypeptide(L)'
;MMKLAYDEHIRSKNILYRYIEQFTHSLKKQLPQLELNEQLEGKIIQFYCRILVFDGYLITETGPLYLKYFKKHRPYYLAVLEEVFQELIDFYKTDNDLLFIVFHSLMIDNTLDYSKVMPHTTIAIESGADPVLVNFYTRQIRYQISDDYHVIISPYHIDKTYDIVLSDQFNNHPNATFTYRIRIFPDAEQGQRIKGIIKELNVRKIDGSL
;
A
#
# COMPACT_ATOMS: atom_id res chain seq x y z
N MET A 1 33.78 2.88 -33.35
CA MET A 1 32.49 2.23 -33.06
C MET A 1 32.41 1.64 -31.66
N MET A 2 33.34 0.76 -31.24
CA MET A 2 33.31 0.10 -29.92
C MET A 2 33.40 1.07 -28.71
N LYS A 3 34.16 2.16 -28.82
CA LYS A 3 34.30 3.19 -27.77
C LYS A 3 33.02 4.04 -27.58
N LEU A 4 32.33 4.36 -28.68
CA LEU A 4 31.04 5.06 -28.66
C LEU A 4 29.95 4.21 -28.00
N ALA A 5 29.84 2.93 -28.37
CA ALA A 5 28.88 2.02 -27.75
C ALA A 5 29.17 1.77 -26.26
N TYR A 6 30.44 1.77 -25.84
CA TYR A 6 30.83 1.63 -24.44
C TYR A 6 30.54 2.90 -23.63
N ASP A 7 30.86 4.08 -24.16
CA ASP A 7 30.57 5.36 -23.51
C ASP A 7 29.06 5.63 -23.43
N GLU A 8 28.31 5.21 -24.45
CA GLU A 8 26.85 5.22 -24.48
C GLU A 8 26.29 4.24 -23.43
N HIS A 9 26.81 3.01 -23.35
CA HIS A 9 26.44 2.04 -22.31
C HIS A 9 26.73 2.53 -20.88
N ILE A 10 27.88 3.18 -20.64
CA ILE A 10 28.21 3.79 -19.35
C ILE A 10 27.27 4.95 -19.03
N ARG A 11 26.98 5.82 -20.01
CA ARG A 11 26.00 6.91 -19.83
C ARG A 11 24.62 6.36 -19.51
N SER A 12 24.15 5.35 -20.23
CA SER A 12 22.87 4.69 -19.96
C SER A 12 22.82 4.07 -18.57
N LYS A 13 23.89 3.40 -18.12
CA LYS A 13 24.00 2.90 -16.75
C LYS A 13 23.94 4.01 -15.72
N ASN A 14 24.71 5.08 -15.89
CA ASN A 14 24.73 6.20 -14.95
C ASN A 14 23.38 6.93 -14.89
N ILE A 15 22.67 7.03 -16.00
CA ILE A 15 21.31 7.58 -16.03
C ILE A 15 20.34 6.67 -15.30
N LEU A 16 20.42 5.35 -15.52
CA LEU A 16 19.58 4.37 -14.83
C LEU A 16 19.80 4.38 -13.31
N TYR A 17 21.06 4.39 -12.86
CA TYR A 17 21.37 4.44 -11.43
C TYR A 17 20.84 5.72 -10.78
N ARG A 18 21.07 6.88 -11.40
CA ARG A 18 20.51 8.16 -10.93
C ARG A 18 18.99 8.17 -10.93
N TYR A 19 18.38 7.50 -11.90
CA TYR A 19 16.93 7.38 -11.96
C TYR A 19 16.42 6.55 -10.79
N ILE A 20 17.03 5.40 -10.52
CA ILE A 20 16.66 4.52 -9.43
C ILE A 20 16.88 5.21 -8.08
N GLU A 21 18.02 5.90 -7.89
CA GLU A 21 18.27 6.71 -6.69
C GLU A 21 17.20 7.79 -6.49
N GLN A 22 16.83 8.50 -7.55
CA GLN A 22 15.79 9.53 -7.45
C GLN A 22 14.42 8.91 -7.17
N PHE A 23 14.09 7.78 -7.81
CA PHE A 23 12.84 7.05 -7.57
C PHE A 23 12.76 6.54 -6.13
N THR A 24 13.82 5.90 -5.61
CA THR A 24 13.83 5.40 -4.24
C THR A 24 13.77 6.54 -3.24
N HIS A 25 14.46 7.66 -3.51
CA HIS A 25 14.38 8.87 -2.70
C HIS A 25 12.94 9.42 -2.64
N SER A 26 12.32 9.65 -3.79
CA SER A 26 10.94 10.14 -3.88
C SER A 26 9.96 9.16 -3.23
N LEU A 27 10.13 7.85 -3.44
CA LEU A 27 9.31 6.82 -2.80
C LEU A 27 9.44 6.86 -1.27
N LYS A 28 10.65 7.00 -0.73
CA LYS A 28 10.89 7.09 0.72
C LYS A 28 10.32 8.37 1.33
N LYS A 29 10.38 9.48 0.59
CA LYS A 29 9.78 10.74 0.99
C LYS A 29 8.27 10.59 1.14
N GLN A 30 7.62 9.92 0.18
CA GLN A 30 6.17 9.71 0.20
C GLN A 30 5.73 8.58 1.13
N LEU A 31 6.62 7.62 1.41
CA LEU A 31 6.38 6.49 2.31
C LEU A 31 7.51 6.39 3.35
N PRO A 32 7.56 7.29 4.35
CA PRO A 32 8.62 7.30 5.36
C PRO A 32 8.75 5.98 6.13
N GLN A 33 7.64 5.26 6.30
CA GLN A 33 7.55 3.96 6.97
C GLN A 33 8.14 2.80 6.15
N LEU A 34 8.37 2.97 4.84
CA LEU A 34 8.91 1.91 4.01
C LEU A 34 10.39 1.68 4.33
N GLU A 35 10.75 0.52 4.88
CA GLU A 35 12.15 0.13 5.05
C GLU A 35 12.78 -0.17 3.69
N LEU A 36 13.55 0.79 3.17
CA LEU A 36 14.42 0.57 2.02
C LEU A 36 15.70 -0.10 2.51
N ASN A 37 15.91 -1.34 2.11
CA ASN A 37 17.14 -2.09 2.34
C ASN A 37 17.77 -2.52 1.01
N GLU A 38 19.04 -2.94 1.05
CA GLU A 38 19.79 -3.36 -0.15
C GLU A 38 19.07 -4.44 -0.96
N GLN A 39 18.25 -5.28 -0.31
CA GLN A 39 17.47 -6.31 -0.97
C GLN A 39 16.33 -5.73 -1.82
N LEU A 40 15.62 -4.71 -1.31
CA LEU A 40 14.55 -4.02 -2.04
C LEU A 40 15.12 -3.19 -3.18
N GLU A 41 16.22 -2.46 -2.96
CA GLU A 41 16.93 -1.74 -4.01
C GLU A 41 17.43 -2.68 -5.11
N GLY A 42 18.00 -3.82 -4.73
CA GLY A 42 18.41 -4.87 -5.66
C GLY A 42 17.24 -5.42 -6.49
N LYS A 43 16.05 -5.60 -5.88
CA LYS A 43 14.84 -6.01 -6.61
C LYS A 43 14.37 -4.94 -7.59
N ILE A 44 14.39 -3.67 -7.21
CA ILE A 44 14.04 -2.54 -8.07
C ILE A 44 14.98 -2.49 -9.27
N ILE A 45 16.30 -2.57 -9.05
CA ILE A 45 17.31 -2.62 -10.12
C ILE A 45 17.09 -3.80 -11.06
N GLN A 46 16.86 -5.00 -10.52
CA GLN A 46 16.60 -6.19 -11.34
C GLN A 46 15.35 -6.05 -12.20
N PHE A 47 14.29 -5.46 -11.65
CA PHE A 47 13.04 -5.21 -12.37
C PHE A 47 13.25 -4.20 -13.50
N TYR A 48 13.95 -3.10 -13.22
CA TYR A 48 14.34 -2.10 -14.21
C TYR A 48 15.20 -2.65 -15.34
N CYS A 49 16.23 -3.43 -15.01
CA CYS A 49 17.07 -4.11 -15.99
C CYS A 49 16.26 -5.06 -16.88
N ARG A 50 15.24 -5.73 -16.33
CA ARG A 50 14.32 -6.55 -17.13
C ARG A 50 13.47 -5.69 -18.06
N ILE A 51 12.93 -4.57 -17.60
CA ILE A 51 12.13 -3.68 -18.45
C ILE A 51 12.93 -3.14 -19.62
N LEU A 52 14.13 -2.58 -19.39
CA LEU A 52 14.99 -2.07 -20.47
C LEU A 52 15.36 -3.14 -21.51
N VAL A 53 15.33 -4.42 -21.14
CA VAL A 53 15.60 -5.55 -22.03
C VAL A 53 14.33 -6.07 -22.71
N PHE A 54 13.16 -5.92 -22.08
CA PHE A 54 11.87 -6.50 -22.51
C PHE A 54 10.80 -5.45 -22.87
N ASP A 55 11.21 -4.20 -23.10
CA ASP A 55 10.42 -2.95 -23.25
C ASP A 55 9.17 -3.02 -24.17
N GLY A 56 8.93 -4.11 -24.90
CA GLY A 56 7.77 -4.26 -25.79
C GLY A 56 6.69 -5.25 -25.33
N TYR A 57 6.97 -6.21 -24.45
CA TYR A 57 6.09 -7.39 -24.30
C TYR A 57 4.94 -7.24 -23.29
N LEU A 58 5.08 -6.36 -22.29
CA LEU A 58 4.12 -6.23 -21.18
C LEU A 58 3.03 -5.16 -21.40
N ILE A 59 3.24 -4.24 -22.35
CA ILE A 59 2.53 -2.95 -22.38
C ILE A 59 1.32 -2.97 -23.32
N THR A 60 1.41 -3.69 -24.44
CA THR A 60 0.48 -3.49 -25.56
C THR A 60 -0.93 -4.07 -25.31
N GLU A 61 -1.06 -5.13 -24.52
CA GLU A 61 -2.38 -5.74 -24.23
C GLU A 61 -2.71 -5.82 -22.73
N THR A 62 -1.72 -6.14 -21.88
CA THR A 62 -1.95 -6.42 -20.45
C THR A 62 -1.85 -5.19 -19.55
N GLY A 63 -1.14 -4.14 -19.97
CA GLY A 63 -0.92 -2.93 -19.17
C GLY A 63 -2.22 -2.23 -18.72
N PRO A 64 -3.17 -1.93 -19.63
CA PRO A 64 -4.44 -1.31 -19.25
C PRO A 64 -5.29 -2.16 -18.31
N LEU A 65 -5.29 -3.48 -18.47
CA LEU A 65 -6.02 -4.41 -17.60
C LEU A 65 -5.41 -4.43 -16.19
N TYR A 66 -4.08 -4.45 -16.10
CA TYR A 66 -3.38 -4.38 -14.82
C TYR A 66 -3.62 -3.03 -14.14
N LEU A 67 -3.57 -1.92 -14.87
CA LEU A 67 -3.86 -0.61 -14.31
C LEU A 67 -5.30 -0.53 -13.76
N LYS A 68 -6.27 -1.13 -14.44
CA LYS A 68 -7.65 -1.22 -13.95
C LYS A 68 -7.74 -2.03 -12.66
N TYR A 69 -7.03 -3.15 -12.56
CA TYR A 69 -6.90 -3.92 -11.33
C TYR A 69 -6.26 -3.08 -10.22
N PHE A 70 -5.12 -2.46 -10.50
CA PHE A 70 -4.34 -1.68 -9.53
C PHE A 70 -5.14 -0.47 -9.02
N LYS A 71 -5.81 0.27 -9.91
CA LYS A 71 -6.75 1.35 -9.54
C LYS A 71 -7.82 0.89 -8.54
N LYS A 72 -8.38 -0.31 -8.76
CA LYS A 72 -9.45 -0.86 -7.92
C LYS A 72 -8.96 -1.37 -6.56
N HIS A 73 -7.79 -1.98 -6.53
CA HIS A 73 -7.29 -2.75 -5.40
C HIS A 73 -6.17 -2.07 -4.61
N ARG A 74 -5.53 -1.06 -5.21
CA ARG A 74 -4.33 -0.38 -4.70
C ARG A 74 -4.36 1.15 -4.86
N PRO A 75 -5.49 1.84 -4.63
CA PRO A 75 -5.65 3.26 -4.98
C PRO A 75 -4.66 4.19 -4.27
N TYR A 76 -4.27 3.90 -3.02
CA TYR A 76 -3.28 4.69 -2.29
C TYR A 76 -1.95 4.77 -3.01
N TYR A 77 -1.44 3.61 -3.41
CA TYR A 77 -0.14 3.52 -4.02
C TYR A 77 -0.14 4.08 -5.42
N LEU A 78 -1.28 4.03 -6.11
CA LEU A 78 -1.41 4.73 -7.36
C LEU A 78 -1.20 6.24 -7.16
N ALA A 79 -1.84 6.85 -6.14
CA ALA A 79 -1.65 8.26 -5.83
C ALA A 79 -0.18 8.56 -5.44
N VAL A 80 0.42 7.74 -4.59
CA VAL A 80 1.86 7.86 -4.24
C VAL A 80 2.75 7.74 -5.48
N LEU A 81 2.46 6.80 -6.37
CA LEU A 81 3.21 6.63 -7.61
C LEU A 81 3.03 7.83 -8.55
N GLU A 82 1.85 8.41 -8.62
CA GLU A 82 1.59 9.63 -9.40
C GLU A 82 2.40 10.82 -8.83
N GLU A 83 2.52 10.96 -7.51
CA GLU A 83 3.38 12.00 -6.90
C GLU A 83 4.87 11.75 -7.12
N VAL A 84 5.34 10.52 -6.90
CA VAL A 84 6.73 10.12 -7.18
C VAL A 84 7.06 10.35 -8.65
N PHE A 85 6.12 10.03 -9.53
CA PHE A 85 6.27 10.24 -10.95
C PHE A 85 6.38 11.71 -11.32
N GLN A 86 5.55 12.56 -10.75
CA GLN A 86 5.61 14.01 -11.00
C GLN A 86 6.98 14.57 -10.60
N GLU A 87 7.52 14.16 -9.44
CA GLU A 87 8.87 14.55 -9.01
C GLU A 87 9.96 14.09 -10.00
N LEU A 88 9.78 12.91 -10.60
CA LEU A 88 10.69 12.37 -11.61
C LEU A 88 10.56 13.06 -12.97
N ILE A 89 9.34 13.42 -13.40
CA ILE A 89 9.14 14.25 -14.60
C ILE A 89 9.84 15.59 -14.41
N ASP A 90 9.63 16.25 -13.27
CA ASP A 90 10.23 17.55 -13.01
C ASP A 90 11.76 17.47 -13.05
N PHE A 91 12.33 16.35 -12.60
CA PHE A 91 13.76 16.09 -12.62
C PHE A 91 14.31 15.74 -14.01
N TYR A 92 13.66 14.85 -14.77
CA TYR A 92 14.17 14.28 -16.03
C TYR A 92 13.59 14.92 -17.30
N LYS A 93 12.50 15.69 -17.20
CA LYS A 93 11.77 16.35 -18.30
C LYS A 93 11.29 15.37 -19.39
N THR A 94 10.58 14.31 -19.00
CA THR A 94 10.11 13.23 -19.92
C THR A 94 8.59 13.05 -19.87
N ASP A 95 7.97 12.61 -20.97
CA ASP A 95 6.51 12.66 -21.18
C ASP A 95 5.76 11.29 -21.14
N ASN A 96 6.30 10.21 -20.55
CA ASN A 96 5.68 8.87 -20.66
C ASN A 96 5.08 8.31 -19.35
N ASP A 97 3.88 8.80 -19.04
CA ASP A 97 3.14 8.58 -17.79
C ASP A 97 2.59 7.16 -17.63
N LEU A 98 1.98 6.62 -18.69
CA LEU A 98 1.27 5.35 -18.60
C LEU A 98 2.23 4.17 -18.39
N LEU A 99 3.34 4.21 -19.11
CA LEU A 99 4.40 3.22 -19.03
C LEU A 99 4.97 3.17 -17.61
N PHE A 100 5.27 4.35 -17.06
CA PHE A 100 5.78 4.49 -15.71
C PHE A 100 4.81 3.89 -14.69
N ILE A 101 3.55 4.34 -14.69
CA ILE A 101 2.59 3.92 -13.66
C ILE A 101 2.38 2.41 -13.69
N VAL A 102 2.20 1.81 -14.87
CA VAL A 102 1.97 0.35 -14.98
C VAL A 102 3.17 -0.44 -14.47
N PHE A 103 4.39 -0.06 -14.84
CA PHE A 103 5.59 -0.79 -14.43
C PHE A 103 5.88 -0.67 -12.94
N HIS A 104 5.77 0.53 -12.39
CA HIS A 104 6.01 0.74 -10.97
C HIS A 104 4.93 0.09 -10.12
N SER A 105 3.69 0.07 -10.60
CA SER A 105 2.60 -0.67 -9.97
C SER A 105 2.90 -2.17 -9.95
N LEU A 106 3.40 -2.76 -11.04
CA LEU A 106 3.81 -4.17 -11.07
C LEU A 106 4.98 -4.46 -10.13
N MET A 107 6.00 -3.60 -10.15
CA MET A 107 7.16 -3.74 -9.29
C MET A 107 6.76 -3.73 -7.82
N ILE A 108 5.98 -2.73 -7.40
CA ILE A 108 5.55 -2.57 -6.01
C ILE A 108 4.74 -3.78 -5.55
N ASP A 109 3.75 -4.23 -6.33
CA ASP A 109 2.87 -5.35 -5.94
C ASP A 109 3.65 -6.68 -5.81
N ASN A 110 4.81 -6.80 -6.47
CA ASN A 110 5.67 -8.00 -6.41
C ASN A 110 6.84 -7.88 -5.43
N THR A 111 7.13 -6.70 -4.90
CA THR A 111 8.32 -6.46 -4.07
C THR A 111 7.99 -5.99 -2.65
N LEU A 112 6.88 -5.29 -2.46
CA LEU A 112 6.49 -4.71 -1.18
C LEU A 112 5.47 -5.59 -0.46
N ASP A 113 5.68 -5.74 0.83
CA ASP A 113 4.63 -6.20 1.74
C ASP A 113 3.66 -5.05 1.97
N TYR A 114 2.55 -5.08 1.23
CA TYR A 114 1.56 -4.01 1.19
C TYR A 114 1.00 -3.64 2.57
N SER A 115 0.91 -4.65 3.44
CA SER A 115 0.45 -4.51 4.82
C SER A 115 1.39 -3.69 5.70
N LYS A 116 2.62 -3.37 5.27
CA LYS A 116 3.58 -2.58 6.07
C LYS A 116 3.68 -1.13 5.66
N VAL A 117 3.08 -0.78 4.52
CA VAL A 117 3.24 0.53 3.89
C VAL A 117 1.94 1.32 3.94
N MET A 118 0.80 0.64 4.06
CA MET A 118 -0.48 1.27 4.33
C MET A 118 -0.47 2.02 5.67
N PRO A 119 -1.18 3.15 5.78
CA PRO A 119 -1.53 3.73 7.06
C PRO A 119 -2.12 2.62 7.94
N HIS A 120 -1.64 2.52 9.17
CA HIS A 120 -2.20 1.54 10.09
C HIS A 120 -3.63 1.94 10.43
N THR A 121 -4.52 0.95 10.51
CA THR A 121 -5.85 1.10 11.09
C THR A 121 -5.83 0.59 12.51
N THR A 122 -6.12 1.46 13.47
CA THR A 122 -6.29 1.10 14.87
C THR A 122 -7.69 0.55 15.10
N ILE A 123 -7.77 -0.68 15.58
CA ILE A 123 -9.02 -1.38 15.86
C ILE A 123 -9.07 -1.69 17.36
N ALA A 124 -10.06 -1.13 18.04
CA ALA A 124 -10.40 -1.49 19.40
C ALA A 124 -11.44 -2.60 19.41
N ILE A 125 -11.27 -3.59 20.29
CA ILE A 125 -12.25 -4.64 20.55
C ILE A 125 -12.87 -4.40 21.93
N GLU A 126 -14.19 -4.28 21.97
CA GLU A 126 -14.99 -4.22 23.20
C GLU A 126 -15.87 -5.46 23.27
N SER A 127 -16.04 -6.02 24.47
CA SER A 127 -17.16 -6.89 24.77
C SER A 127 -17.86 -6.36 26.01
N GLY A 128 -19.13 -5.97 25.86
CA GLY A 128 -19.97 -5.62 27.00
C GLY A 128 -20.58 -6.85 27.68
N ALA A 129 -20.49 -8.03 27.04
CA ALA A 129 -20.97 -9.28 27.59
C ALA A 129 -19.95 -9.92 28.55
N ASP A 130 -18.69 -10.05 28.14
CA ASP A 130 -17.63 -10.61 28.98
C ASP A 130 -16.24 -10.20 28.46
N PRO A 131 -15.36 -9.59 29.28
CA PRO A 131 -13.98 -9.26 28.91
C PRO A 131 -13.16 -10.44 28.34
N VAL A 132 -13.47 -11.68 28.71
CA VAL A 132 -12.81 -12.89 28.19
C VAL A 132 -13.02 -13.03 26.67
N LEU A 133 -14.15 -12.54 26.14
CA LEU A 133 -14.46 -12.61 24.71
C LEU A 133 -13.59 -11.68 23.86
N VAL A 134 -12.99 -10.64 24.43
CA VAL A 134 -12.10 -9.71 23.71
C VAL A 134 -10.94 -10.45 23.04
N ASN A 135 -10.32 -11.40 23.74
CA ASN A 135 -9.24 -12.23 23.20
C ASN A 135 -9.73 -13.22 22.13
N PHE A 136 -10.99 -13.67 22.22
CA PHE A 136 -11.60 -14.52 21.20
C PHE A 136 -11.86 -13.72 19.93
N TYR A 137 -12.54 -12.57 20.03
CA TYR A 137 -12.83 -11.69 18.90
C TYR A 137 -11.54 -11.20 18.23
N THR A 138 -10.53 -10.80 19.00
CA THR A 138 -9.24 -10.36 18.45
C THR A 138 -8.63 -11.44 17.54
N ARG A 139 -8.65 -12.70 17.96
CA ARG A 139 -8.13 -13.82 17.15
C ARG A 139 -8.95 -14.03 15.88
N GLN A 140 -10.27 -14.03 15.98
CA GLN A 140 -11.17 -14.21 14.82
C GLN A 140 -11.00 -13.09 13.80
N ILE A 141 -10.98 -11.84 14.26
CA ILE A 141 -10.81 -10.68 13.39
C ILE A 141 -9.43 -10.67 12.73
N ARG A 142 -8.34 -10.93 13.48
CA ARG A 142 -6.99 -11.02 12.89
C ARG A 142 -6.94 -12.05 11.77
N TYR A 143 -7.48 -13.25 12.00
CA TYR A 143 -7.51 -14.31 10.98
C TYR A 143 -8.24 -13.87 9.70
N GLN A 144 -9.27 -13.04 9.83
CA GLN A 144 -10.03 -12.59 8.68
C GLN A 144 -9.35 -11.45 7.90
N ILE A 145 -8.48 -10.65 8.52
CA ILE A 145 -7.97 -9.39 7.93
C ILE A 145 -6.45 -9.26 7.79
N SER A 146 -5.62 -10.08 8.47
CA SER A 146 -4.20 -9.77 8.66
C SER A 146 -3.35 -9.72 7.40
N ASP A 147 -3.78 -10.38 6.33
CA ASP A 147 -2.96 -10.48 5.10
C ASP A 147 -3.22 -9.31 4.14
N ASP A 148 -4.32 -8.58 4.32
CA ASP A 148 -4.76 -7.55 3.38
C ASP A 148 -4.47 -6.11 3.85
N TYR A 149 -4.26 -5.90 5.17
CA TYR A 149 -4.21 -4.56 5.77
C TYR A 149 -3.24 -4.46 6.94
N HIS A 150 -2.63 -3.28 7.10
CA HIS A 150 -1.89 -2.93 8.31
C HIS A 150 -2.88 -2.61 9.45
N VAL A 151 -3.04 -3.51 10.41
CA VAL A 151 -3.99 -3.30 11.51
C VAL A 151 -3.33 -3.47 12.88
N ILE A 152 -3.62 -2.53 13.79
CA ILE A 152 -3.23 -2.60 15.19
C ILE A 152 -4.48 -2.90 15.99
N ILE A 153 -4.62 -4.14 16.47
CA ILE A 153 -5.79 -4.57 17.24
C ILE A 153 -5.46 -4.62 18.72
N SER A 154 -6.26 -3.93 19.53
CA SER A 154 -6.11 -3.86 20.99
C SER A 154 -7.47 -3.84 21.71
N PRO A 155 -7.51 -4.11 23.03
CA PRO A 155 -8.72 -3.90 23.82
C PRO A 155 -9.17 -2.43 23.80
N TYR A 156 -10.47 -2.20 23.86
CA TYR A 156 -11.03 -0.85 23.94
C TYR A 156 -10.69 -0.15 25.26
N HIS A 157 -10.38 1.14 25.18
CA HIS A 157 -10.23 2.03 26.32
C HIS A 157 -10.74 3.43 25.98
N ILE A 158 -11.47 4.07 26.91
CA ILE A 158 -12.13 5.36 26.67
C ILE A 158 -11.14 6.53 26.50
N ASP A 159 -9.92 6.40 27.01
CA ASP A 159 -8.86 7.42 27.02
C ASP A 159 -7.99 7.42 25.75
N LYS A 160 -8.23 6.49 24.82
CA LYS A 160 -7.50 6.37 23.54
C LYS A 160 -8.42 6.65 22.36
N THR A 161 -7.86 7.07 21.22
CA THR A 161 -8.59 7.21 19.97
C THR A 161 -8.37 6.00 19.07
N TYR A 162 -9.41 5.61 18.33
CA TYR A 162 -9.36 4.49 17.41
C TYR A 162 -9.99 4.86 16.06
N ASP A 163 -9.54 4.22 14.99
CA ASP A 163 -10.20 4.33 13.69
C ASP A 163 -11.51 3.52 13.70
N ILE A 164 -11.48 2.35 14.31
CA ILE A 164 -12.64 1.44 14.40
C ILE A 164 -12.77 0.89 15.82
N VAL A 165 -13.98 0.89 16.36
CA VAL A 165 -14.36 0.06 17.51
C VAL A 165 -15.29 -1.06 17.06
N LEU A 166 -14.92 -2.29 17.39
CA LEU A 166 -15.72 -3.49 17.19
C LEU A 166 -16.30 -3.92 18.54
N SER A 167 -17.63 -3.94 18.66
CA SER A 167 -18.32 -4.30 19.92
C SER A 167 -19.41 -5.33 19.68
N ASP A 168 -19.62 -6.26 20.61
CA ASP A 168 -20.74 -7.20 20.56
C ASP A 168 -22.08 -6.56 21.02
N GLN A 169 -22.01 -5.37 21.60
CA GLN A 169 -23.14 -4.55 22.00
C GLN A 169 -23.35 -3.35 21.08
N PHE A 170 -24.56 -2.80 21.13
CA PHE A 170 -24.92 -1.60 20.39
C PHE A 170 -24.57 -0.37 21.24
N ASN A 171 -23.29 -0.03 21.27
CA ASN A 171 -22.76 1.12 22.01
C ASN A 171 -22.25 2.19 21.03
N ASN A 172 -22.29 3.45 21.44
CA ASN A 172 -21.67 4.54 20.68
C ASN A 172 -20.29 4.85 21.31
N HIS A 173 -19.24 4.84 20.49
CA HIS A 173 -17.87 5.10 20.95
C HIS A 173 -17.41 6.47 20.42
N PRO A 174 -17.50 7.55 21.22
CA PRO A 174 -17.21 8.90 20.75
C PRO A 174 -15.72 9.10 20.40
N ASN A 175 -14.86 8.21 20.87
CA ASN A 175 -13.43 8.16 20.59
C ASN A 175 -13.08 7.28 19.38
N ALA A 176 -14.07 6.95 18.54
CA ALA A 176 -13.89 6.14 17.34
C ALA A 176 -14.46 6.82 16.09
N THR A 177 -13.77 6.72 14.96
CA THR A 177 -14.30 7.19 13.67
C THR A 177 -15.45 6.31 13.18
N PHE A 178 -15.31 4.99 13.33
CA PHE A 178 -16.36 4.03 13.03
C PHE A 178 -16.62 3.10 14.21
N THR A 179 -17.89 2.78 14.42
CA THR A 179 -18.30 1.72 15.34
C THR A 179 -19.05 0.65 14.56
N TYR A 180 -18.67 -0.62 14.74
CA TYR A 180 -19.29 -1.73 14.05
C TYR A 180 -19.61 -2.87 15.01
N ARG A 181 -20.85 -3.37 14.93
CA ARG A 181 -21.29 -4.46 15.79
C ARG A 181 -20.82 -5.82 15.28
N ILE A 182 -20.08 -6.55 16.10
CA ILE A 182 -19.66 -7.92 15.83
C ILE A 182 -20.66 -8.94 16.41
N ARG A 183 -20.79 -10.08 15.74
CA ARG A 183 -21.55 -11.24 16.25
C ARG A 183 -20.67 -11.95 17.27
N ILE A 184 -21.29 -12.74 18.16
CA ILE A 184 -20.57 -13.59 19.13
C ILE A 184 -19.61 -14.56 18.42
N PHE A 185 -19.93 -14.95 17.19
CA PHE A 185 -19.03 -15.70 16.32
C PHE A 185 -18.86 -14.93 15.01
N PRO A 186 -17.82 -14.07 14.88
CA PRO A 186 -17.57 -13.35 13.65
C PRO A 186 -17.27 -14.33 12.52
N ASP A 187 -18.05 -14.23 11.43
CA ASP A 187 -17.92 -15.07 10.25
C ASP A 187 -17.28 -14.31 9.08
N ALA A 188 -17.11 -15.00 7.95
CA ALA A 188 -16.51 -14.42 6.76
C ALA A 188 -17.27 -13.19 6.23
N GLU A 189 -18.60 -13.13 6.42
CA GLU A 189 -19.41 -11.97 6.01
C GLU A 189 -19.02 -10.73 6.83
N GLN A 190 -18.88 -10.89 8.15
CA GLN A 190 -18.42 -9.80 9.00
C GLN A 190 -16.98 -9.37 8.67
N GLY A 191 -16.10 -10.32 8.36
CA GLY A 191 -14.75 -10.02 7.89
C GLY A 191 -14.75 -9.15 6.64
N GLN A 192 -15.56 -9.47 5.64
CA GLN A 192 -15.67 -8.67 4.41
C GLN A 192 -16.19 -7.27 4.67
N ARG A 193 -17.18 -7.12 5.57
CA ARG A 193 -17.69 -5.79 5.96
C ARG A 193 -16.62 -4.96 6.66
N ILE A 194 -15.86 -5.55 7.58
CA ILE A 194 -14.75 -4.87 8.27
C ILE A 194 -13.67 -4.44 7.27
N LYS A 195 -13.30 -5.29 6.30
CA LYS A 195 -12.38 -4.92 5.21
C LYS A 195 -12.90 -3.74 4.39
N GLY A 196 -14.21 -3.69 4.13
CA GLY A 196 -14.86 -2.56 3.48
C GLY A 196 -14.67 -1.24 4.24
N ILE A 197 -14.88 -1.27 5.56
CA ILE A 197 -14.68 -0.10 6.44
C ILE A 197 -13.21 0.33 6.45
N ILE A 198 -12.27 -0.62 6.59
CA ILE A 198 -10.83 -0.34 6.54
C ILE A 198 -10.45 0.31 5.20
N LYS A 199 -10.99 -0.21 4.08
CA LYS A 199 -10.76 0.35 2.76
C LYS A 199 -11.24 1.79 2.66
N GLU A 200 -12.45 2.08 3.14
CA GLU A 200 -13.02 3.44 3.15
C GLU A 200 -12.19 4.39 4.02
N LEU A 201 -11.83 3.97 5.22
CA LEU A 201 -10.96 4.74 6.12
C LEU A 201 -9.62 5.06 5.48
N ASN A 202 -8.97 4.07 4.87
CA ASN A 202 -7.71 4.31 4.19
C ASN A 202 -7.89 5.34 3.07
N VAL A 203 -8.94 5.26 2.25
CA VAL A 203 -9.22 6.29 1.22
C VAL A 203 -9.33 7.69 1.84
N ARG A 204 -10.09 7.84 2.94
CA ARG A 204 -10.26 9.13 3.61
C ARG A 204 -8.99 9.67 4.28
N LYS A 205 -8.11 8.80 4.77
CA LYS A 205 -6.80 9.20 5.32
C LYS A 205 -5.89 9.73 4.22
N ILE A 206 -6.07 9.24 3.00
CA ILE A 206 -5.23 9.57 1.85
C ILE A 206 -5.65 10.91 1.24
N ASP A 207 -6.95 11.15 1.12
CA ASP A 207 -7.48 12.40 0.56
C ASP A 207 -7.53 13.56 1.57
N GLY A 208 -7.15 13.31 2.83
CA GLY A 208 -7.12 14.31 3.91
C GLY A 208 -8.51 14.69 4.44
N SER A 209 -9.53 13.86 4.20
CA SER A 209 -10.90 14.09 4.70
C SER A 209 -11.16 13.56 6.12
N LEU A 210 -10.12 13.03 6.79
CA LEU A 210 -10.13 12.57 8.18
C LEU A 210 -9.31 13.46 9.11
#